data_AF-A0A6M3KPN0-F1
#
_entry.id   AF-A0A6M3KPN0-F1
#
_cell.length_a   1.000
_cell.length_b   1.000
_cell.length_c   1.000
_cell.angle_alpha   90.00
_cell.angle_beta   90.00
_cell.angle_gamma   90.00
#
_symmetry.space_group_name_H-M   'P 1'
#
loop_
_entity.id
_entity.type
_entity.pdbx_description
1 polymer ?
#
loop_
_entity_poly.entity_id
_entity_poly.type
_entity_poly.pdbx_seq_one_letter_code
_entity_poly.pdbx_strand_id
1 'polypeptide(L)' 'MGHRGRLINGDEWDALSPWKRFLHWRPGERKRIKRGYNRRQRQAWRLKLMLHER' A
#
# COMPACT_ATOMS: atom_id res chain seq x y z
N MET A 1 -3.73 -5.03 11.01
CA MET A 1 -3.68 -4.62 9.59
C MET A 1 -2.25 -4.24 9.22
N GLY A 2 -1.48 -5.17 8.64
CA GLY A 2 -0.13 -4.91 8.10
C GLY A 2 -0.14 -4.86 6.58
N HIS A 3 0.83 -4.16 5.99
CA HIS A 3 1.09 -4.23 4.55
C HIS A 3 1.64 -5.63 4.21
N ARG A 4 1.06 -6.30 3.21
CA ARG A 4 1.48 -7.65 2.78
C ARG A 4 2.44 -7.64 1.59
N GLY A 5 2.92 -6.46 1.19
CA GLY A 5 3.74 -6.26 0.01
C GLY A 5 4.70 -5.10 0.18
N ARG A 6 5.59 -4.93 -0.80
CA ARG A 6 6.65 -3.92 -0.78
C ARG A 6 6.08 -2.50 -0.74
N LEU A 7 6.51 -1.73 0.26
CA LEU A 7 6.30 -0.29 0.32
C LEU A 7 7.39 0.41 -0.51
N ILE A 8 7.01 1.43 -1.28
CA ILE A 8 7.91 2.03 -2.28
C ILE A 8 8.33 3.46 -1.97
N ASN A 9 7.61 4.17 -1.11
CA ASN A 9 7.85 5.57 -0.81
C ASN A 9 7.60 5.90 0.67
N GLY A 10 8.10 7.05 1.11
CA GLY A 10 7.97 7.54 2.49
C GLY A 10 6.52 7.56 2.95
N ASP A 11 5.60 8.11 2.14
CA ASP A 11 4.16 8.12 2.44
C ASP A 11 3.58 6.74 2.77
N GLU A 12 3.96 5.69 2.02
CA GLU A 12 3.49 4.33 2.29
C GLU A 12 4.10 3.78 3.59
N TRP A 13 5.37 4.05 3.86
CA TRP A 13 6.03 3.71 5.12
C TRP A 13 5.38 4.40 6.30
N ASP A 14 5.13 5.69 6.17
CA ASP A 14 4.48 6.51 7.19
C ASP A 14 3.04 6.05 7.44
N ALA A 15 2.25 5.81 6.39
CA ALA A 15 0.84 5.53 6.51
C ALA A 15 0.48 4.07 6.80
N LEU A 16 1.31 3.10 6.38
CA LEU A 16 0.96 1.67 6.44
C LEU A 16 1.72 0.89 7.52
N SER A 17 2.85 1.40 8.01
CA SER A 17 3.61 0.77 9.09
C SER A 17 3.00 1.06 10.48
N PRO A 18 3.56 0.51 11.58
CA PRO A 18 3.20 0.92 12.94
C PRO A 18 3.50 2.39 13.25
N TRP A 19 4.39 3.04 12.48
CA TRP A 19 4.81 4.44 12.63
C TRP A 19 3.65 5.44 12.48
N LYS A 20 2.61 5.05 11.72
CA LYS A 20 1.40 5.88 11.48
C LYS A 20 0.73 6.46 12.72
N ARG A 21 0.95 5.89 13.90
CA ARG A 21 0.36 6.36 15.17
C ARG A 21 1.04 7.62 15.71
N PHE A 22 2.26 7.90 15.27
CA PHE A 22 3.08 9.03 15.73
C PHE A 22 2.95 10.25 14.82
N LEU A 23 2.32 10.10 13.65
CA LEU A 23 2.15 11.14 12.66
C LEU A 23 0.73 11.73 12.72
N HIS A 24 0.64 13.04 12.54
CA HIS A 24 -0.62 13.73 12.35
C HIS A 24 -1.08 13.60 10.89
N TRP A 25 -2.32 13.17 10.70
CA TRP A 25 -2.90 12.92 9.38
C TRP A 25 -4.05 13.85 9.11
N ARG A 26 -4.09 14.39 7.90
CA ARG A 26 -5.30 15.09 7.44
C ARG A 26 -6.43 14.09 7.21
N PRO A 27 -7.70 14.50 7.36
CA PRO A 27 -8.83 13.65 7.02
C PRO A 27 -8.70 13.10 5.60
N GLY A 28 -8.79 11.77 5.47
CA GLY A 28 -8.71 11.08 4.18
C GLY A 28 -7.31 10.84 3.61
N GLU A 29 -6.25 11.42 4.18
CA GLU A 29 -4.88 11.32 3.66
C GLU A 29 -4.36 9.88 3.65
N ARG A 30 -4.40 9.19 4.81
CA ARG A 30 -4.04 7.77 4.88
C ARG A 30 -4.87 6.90 3.95
N LYS A 31 -6.14 7.25 3.74
CA LYS A 31 -7.04 6.50 2.86
C LYS A 31 -6.61 6.66 1.40
N ARG A 32 -6.18 7.85 0.99
CA ARG A 32 -5.59 8.13 -0.34
C ARG A 32 -4.33 7.29 -0.57
N ILE A 33 -3.39 7.31 0.38
CA ILE A 33 -2.15 6.53 0.31
C ILE A 33 -2.45 5.03 0.23
N LYS A 34 -3.30 4.51 1.14
CA LYS A 34 -3.70 3.10 1.15
C LYS A 34 -4.41 2.67 -0.14
N ARG A 35 -5.20 3.54 -0.77
CA ARG A 35 -5.84 3.27 -2.07
C ARG A 35 -4.80 3.10 -3.19
N GLY A 36 -3.78 3.96 -3.22
CA GLY A 36 -2.66 3.87 -4.17
C GLY A 36 -1.90 2.55 -4.02
N TYR A 37 -1.48 2.24 -2.79
CA TYR A 37 -0.84 0.96 -2.46
C TYR A 37 -1.69 -0.23 -2.91
N ASN A 38 -2.98 -0.26 -2.55
CA ASN A 38 -3.86 -1.37 -2.90
C ASN A 38 -4.06 -1.54 -4.42
N ARG A 39 -4.11 -0.43 -5.18
CA ARG A 39 -4.19 -0.48 -6.65
C ARG A 39 -2.96 -1.16 -7.24
N ARG A 40 -1.77 -0.75 -6.79
CA ARG A 40 -0.49 -1.32 -7.22
C ARG A 40 -0.39 -2.80 -6.87
N GLN A 41 -0.77 -3.17 -5.64
CA GLN A 41 -0.80 -4.58 -5.24
C GLN A 41 -1.72 -5.37 -6.17
N ARG A 42 -2.97 -4.94 -6.40
CA ARG A 42 -3.91 -5.66 -7.29
C ARG A 42 -3.35 -5.84 -8.71
N GLN A 43 -2.65 -4.85 -9.25
CA GLN A 43 -2.00 -4.97 -10.55
C GLN A 43 -0.89 -6.03 -10.55
N ALA A 44 -0.04 -6.03 -9.51
CA ALA A 44 1.01 -7.02 -9.36
C ALA A 44 0.43 -8.45 -9.21
N TRP A 45 -0.66 -8.61 -8.46
CA TRP A 45 -1.36 -9.89 -8.34
C TRP A 45 -1.89 -10.39 -9.69
N ARG A 46 -2.53 -9.52 -10.48
CA ARG A 46 -3.03 -9.88 -11.82
C ARG A 46 -1.90 -10.31 -12.75
N LEU A 47 -0.80 -9.55 -12.77
CA LEU A 47 0.36 -9.87 -13.59
C LEU A 47 0.96 -11.23 -13.19
N LYS A 48 1.10 -11.47 -11.88
CA LYS A 48 1.60 -12.76 -11.37
C LYS A 48 0.69 -13.93 -11.76
N LEU A 49 -0.62 -13.73 -11.74
CA LEU A 49 -1.60 -14.74 -12.17
C LEU A 49 -1.42 -15.07 -13.66
N MET A 50 -1.37 -14.05 -14.52
CA MET A 50 -1.15 -14.21 -15.96
C MET A 50 0.18 -14.90 -16.32
N LEU A 51 1.23 -14.64 -15.53
CA LEU A 51 2.54 -15.28 -15.70
C LEU A 51 2.56 -16.75 -15.28
N HIS A 52 1.71 -17.15 -14.33
CA HIS A 52 1.62 -18.54 -13.87
C HIS A 52 0.73 -19.40 -14.78
N GLU A 53 -0.16 -18.78 -15.56
CA GLU A 53 -1.05 -19.47 -16.51
C GLU A 53 -0.40 -19.71 -17.89
N ARG A 54 0.86 -19.29 -18.09
CA ARG A 54 1.68 -19.53 -19.28
C ARG A 54 2.72 -20.61 -19.03
#